data_AF-A0A423JWG0-F1
#
_entry.id   AF-A0A423JWG0-F1
#
_cell.length_a   1.000
_cell.length_b   1.000
_cell.length_c   1.000
_cell.angle_alpha   90.00
_cell.angle_beta   90.00
_cell.angle_gamma   90.00
#
_symmetry.space_group_name_H-M   'P 1'
#
loop_
_entity.id
_entity.type
_entity.pdbx_description
1 polymer ?
#
loop_
_entity_poly.entity_id
_entity_poly.type
_entity_poly.pdbx_seq_one_letter_code
_entity_poly.pdbx_strand_id
1 'polypeptide(L)'
;GNTMPLQYIPVGSIIHNVEMKPGKGGQIARSAGTYVQLVGRDAGMAILRLNSGEQRLVHGSCLASIGAVSNSDHGNINDGKAGRSRWRGKRPHVRGVVMNPVDHPHGGGEGRTSGGRHPVTPWGKPTKGKRTRSNKSTDKFIMRSRHQRKK
;
A
#
# COMPACT_ATOMS: atom_id res chain seq x y z
N GLY A 1 21.70 5.63 -3.15
CA GLY A 1 21.67 7.01 -2.65
C GLY A 1 22.17 7.05 -1.22
N ASN A 2 22.59 8.21 -0.72
CA ASN A 2 23.07 8.36 0.66
C ASN A 2 21.92 8.26 1.66
N THR A 3 22.19 7.70 2.84
CA THR A 3 21.22 7.54 3.93
C THR A 3 21.53 8.51 5.05
N MET A 4 20.52 9.23 5.54
CA MET A 4 20.67 10.13 6.68
C MET A 4 19.34 10.29 7.44
N PRO A 5 19.38 10.74 8.70
CA PRO A 5 18.17 11.07 9.46
C PRO A 5 17.29 12.11 8.76
N LEU A 6 15.97 11.98 8.88
CA LEU A 6 14.98 12.90 8.26
C LEU A 6 15.16 14.36 8.68
N GLN A 7 15.72 14.60 9.87
CA GLN A 7 16.05 15.95 10.37
C GLN A 7 17.21 16.64 9.62
N TYR A 8 17.99 15.92 8.81
CA TYR A 8 19.07 16.51 8.00
C TYR A 8 18.72 16.59 6.50
N ILE A 9 17.73 15.83 6.01
CA ILE A 9 17.30 15.85 4.61
C ILE A 9 16.50 17.11 4.24
N PRO A 10 16.90 17.93 3.26
CA PRO A 10 16.15 19.14 2.88
C PRO A 10 14.67 18.87 2.60
N VAL A 11 13.79 19.74 3.10
CA VAL A 11 12.35 19.67 2.85
C VAL A 11 12.08 19.79 1.35
N GLY A 12 11.12 19.02 0.84
CA GLY A 12 10.81 18.89 -0.59
C GLY A 12 11.53 17.75 -1.29
N SER A 13 12.61 17.22 -0.69
CA SER A 13 13.40 16.13 -1.27
C SER A 13 12.59 14.84 -1.42
N ILE A 14 12.91 14.10 -2.47
CA ILE A 14 12.40 12.75 -2.72
C ILE A 14 13.30 11.74 -2.00
N ILE A 15 12.67 10.86 -1.23
CA ILE A 15 13.34 9.85 -0.40
C ILE A 15 12.67 8.48 -0.55
N HIS A 16 13.40 7.42 -0.20
CA HIS A 16 12.92 6.05 -0.15
C HIS A 16 13.52 5.30 1.04
N ASN A 17 13.05 4.07 1.26
CA ASN A 17 13.50 3.19 2.35
C ASN A 17 13.44 3.87 3.74
N VAL A 18 12.29 4.46 4.06
CA VAL A 18 12.12 5.26 5.29
C VAL A 18 11.75 4.39 6.48
N GLU A 19 12.35 4.62 7.64
CA GLU A 19 11.97 3.95 8.89
C GLU A 19 10.64 4.50 9.45
N MET A 20 9.80 3.65 10.05
CA MET A 20 8.62 4.14 10.77
C MET A 20 8.90 4.51 12.22
N LYS A 21 9.91 3.87 12.82
CA LYS A 21 10.38 4.14 14.18
C LYS A 21 11.91 4.13 14.14
N PRO A 22 12.58 4.98 14.93
CA PRO A 22 14.04 5.02 14.94
C PRO A 22 14.62 3.64 15.25
N GLY A 23 15.58 3.19 14.43
CA GLY A 23 16.30 1.92 14.63
C GLY A 23 15.50 0.66 14.27
N LYS A 24 14.30 0.78 13.70
CA LYS A 24 13.52 -0.38 13.21
C LYS A 24 13.80 -0.74 11.75
N GLY A 25 14.72 -0.04 11.09
CA GLY A 25 15.04 -0.26 9.69
C GLY A 25 13.99 0.32 8.74
N GLY A 26 14.38 0.42 7.48
CA GLY A 26 13.54 0.98 6.43
C GLY A 26 12.33 0.10 6.13
N GLN A 27 11.12 0.68 6.21
CA GLN A 27 9.86 -0.03 6.06
C GLN A 27 8.98 0.55 4.94
N ILE A 28 9.12 1.85 4.66
CA ILE A 28 8.29 2.59 3.71
C ILE A 28 9.04 2.81 2.38
N ALA A 29 8.31 2.74 1.26
CA ALA A 29 8.79 2.98 -0.10
C ALA A 29 10.04 2.15 -0.46
N ARG A 30 9.82 0.84 -0.58
CA ARG A 30 10.84 -0.16 -0.96
C ARG A 30 10.53 -0.86 -2.29
N SER A 31 9.32 -0.67 -2.81
CA SER A 31 8.93 -1.30 -4.08
C SER A 31 9.54 -0.54 -5.26
N ALA A 32 9.73 -1.22 -6.38
CA ALA A 32 10.29 -0.66 -7.60
C ALA A 32 9.59 0.66 -8.00
N GLY A 33 10.37 1.70 -8.31
CA GLY A 33 9.88 3.03 -8.68
C GLY A 33 9.17 3.82 -7.57
N THR A 34 9.04 3.29 -6.35
CA THR A 34 8.35 4.01 -5.27
C THR A 34 9.24 5.06 -4.63
N TYR A 35 8.60 6.08 -4.06
CA TYR A 35 9.26 7.13 -3.32
C TYR A 35 8.34 7.68 -2.22
N VAL A 36 8.83 8.66 -1.50
CA VAL A 36 8.13 9.48 -0.51
C VAL A 36 8.68 10.89 -0.67
N GLN A 37 7.84 11.88 -0.43
CA GLN A 37 8.30 13.27 -0.35
C GLN A 37 8.30 13.74 1.09
N LEU A 38 9.40 14.37 1.51
CA LEU A 38 9.46 15.09 2.78
C LEU A 38 8.75 16.44 2.61
N VAL A 39 7.57 16.60 3.21
CA VAL A 39 6.74 17.82 3.04
C VAL A 39 7.13 18.92 4.01
N GLY A 40 7.50 18.55 5.22
CA GLY A 40 7.83 19.51 6.27
C GLY A 40 8.35 18.80 7.52
N ARG A 41 8.70 19.61 8.52
CA ARG A 41 9.16 19.15 9.82
C ARG A 41 8.52 20.01 10.89
N ASP A 42 8.08 19.39 11.96
CA ASP A 42 7.42 20.06 13.07
C ASP A 42 7.70 19.32 14.38
N ALA A 43 8.05 20.04 15.44
CA ALA A 43 8.25 19.52 16.80
C ALA A 43 9.02 18.18 16.90
N GLY A 44 10.12 18.02 16.16
CA GLY A 44 10.94 16.78 16.16
C GLY A 44 10.34 15.62 15.35
N MET A 45 9.24 15.87 14.64
CA MET A 45 8.60 14.97 13.69
C MET A 45 8.79 15.49 12.25
N ALA A 46 8.81 14.57 11.31
CA ALA A 46 8.85 14.80 9.87
C ALA A 46 7.49 14.43 9.27
N ILE A 47 6.98 15.32 8.41
CA ILE A 47 5.74 15.10 7.66
C ILE A 47 6.12 14.49 6.30
N LEU A 48 5.68 13.27 6.07
CA LEU A 48 5.94 12.51 4.86
C LEU A 48 4.68 12.36 4.03
N ARG A 49 4.78 12.63 2.73
CA ARG A 49 3.75 12.29 1.74
C ARG A 49 4.10 10.99 1.06
N LEU A 50 3.31 9.95 1.34
CA LEU A 50 3.49 8.61 0.78
C LEU A 50 2.93 8.54 -0.65
N ASN A 51 3.43 7.59 -1.46
CA ASN A 51 2.87 7.30 -2.79
C ASN A 51 1.39 6.85 -2.76
N SER A 52 0.89 6.41 -1.61
CA SER A 52 -0.55 6.14 -1.40
C SER A 52 -1.41 7.41 -1.34
N GLY A 53 -0.78 8.59 -1.25
CA GLY A 53 -1.44 9.88 -0.99
C GLY A 53 -1.67 10.19 0.49
N GLU A 54 -1.35 9.26 1.41
CA GLU A 54 -1.38 9.51 2.85
C GLU A 54 -0.29 10.50 3.27
N GLN A 55 -0.63 11.46 4.12
CA GLN A 55 0.36 12.29 4.83
C GLN A 55 0.51 11.75 6.26
N ARG A 56 1.75 11.45 6.64
CA ARG A 56 2.07 10.72 7.85
C ARG A 56 3.22 11.39 8.59
N LEU A 57 3.12 11.43 9.91
CA LEU A 57 4.15 11.87 10.83
C LEU A 57 5.09 10.70 11.17
N VAL A 58 6.39 10.97 11.11
CA VAL A 58 7.47 10.03 11.46
C VAL A 58 8.50 10.79 12.31
N HIS A 59 9.20 10.13 13.22
CA HIS A 59 10.23 10.81 14.03
C HIS A 59 11.36 11.37 13.16
N GLY A 60 11.87 12.56 13.47
CA GLY A 60 12.96 13.21 12.73
C GLY A 60 14.28 12.43 12.76
N SER A 61 14.48 11.59 13.78
CA SER A 61 15.63 10.69 13.91
C SER A 61 15.53 9.42 13.06
N CYS A 62 14.37 9.13 12.45
CA CYS A 62 14.25 8.01 11.52
C CYS A 62 15.16 8.22 10.30
N LEU A 63 15.76 7.13 9.83
CA LEU A 63 16.60 7.15 8.64
C LEU A 63 15.77 7.10 7.35
N ALA A 64 16.29 7.76 6.32
CA ALA A 64 15.79 7.66 4.96
C ALA A 64 16.93 7.78 3.96
N SER A 65 16.74 7.20 2.77
CA SER A 65 17.71 7.29 1.68
C SER A 65 17.23 8.27 0.62
N ILE A 66 18.13 9.12 0.14
CA ILE A 66 17.81 10.14 -0.86
C ILE A 66 17.59 9.48 -2.24
N GLY A 67 16.57 9.94 -2.96
CA GLY A 67 16.18 9.47 -4.29
C GLY A 67 14.94 8.57 -4.28
N ALA A 68 14.54 8.10 -5.45
CA ALA A 68 13.51 7.09 -5.62
C ALA A 68 14.10 5.68 -5.69
N VAL A 69 13.28 4.65 -5.45
CA VAL A 69 13.68 3.27 -5.69
C VAL A 69 13.88 3.04 -7.20
N SER A 70 14.90 2.27 -7.56
CA SER A 70 15.21 1.91 -8.95
C SER A 70 14.05 1.16 -9.64
N ASN A 71 14.17 0.99 -10.97
CA ASN A 71 13.25 0.20 -11.79
C ASN A 71 11.81 0.74 -11.81
N SER A 72 11.62 2.00 -12.20
CA SER A 72 10.29 2.61 -12.36
C SER A 72 9.41 1.90 -13.40
N ASP A 73 10.02 1.35 -14.44
CA ASP A 73 9.31 0.66 -15.53
C ASP A 73 8.77 -0.72 -15.15
N HIS A 74 9.04 -1.19 -13.94
CA HIS A 74 8.50 -2.46 -13.45
C HIS A 74 6.95 -2.52 -13.54
N GLY A 75 6.28 -1.37 -13.39
CA GLY A 75 4.82 -1.25 -13.53
C GLY A 75 4.30 -1.52 -14.94
N ASN A 76 5.16 -1.38 -15.96
CA ASN A 76 4.80 -1.52 -17.38
C ASN A 76 5.03 -2.94 -17.91
N ILE A 77 5.54 -3.86 -17.08
CA ILE A 77 5.83 -5.24 -17.49
C ILE A 77 4.53 -6.02 -17.73
N ASN A 78 4.38 -6.56 -18.93
CA ASN A 78 3.34 -7.54 -19.26
C ASN A 78 3.89 -8.97 -19.12
N ASP A 79 3.21 -9.81 -18.33
CA ASP A 79 3.63 -11.20 -18.12
C ASP A 79 3.35 -12.10 -19.35
N GLY A 80 2.45 -11.71 -20.25
CA GLY A 80 2.23 -12.31 -21.59
C GLY A 80 1.61 -13.71 -21.63
N LYS A 81 1.94 -14.60 -20.68
CA LYS A 81 1.44 -15.98 -20.59
C LYS A 81 1.19 -16.42 -19.16
N ALA A 82 0.25 -17.35 -18.98
CA ALA A 82 -0.07 -17.92 -17.66
C ALA A 82 1.13 -18.58 -16.97
N GLY A 83 2.03 -19.21 -17.74
CA GLY A 83 3.23 -19.86 -17.21
C GLY A 83 4.18 -18.92 -16.47
N ARG A 84 4.27 -17.65 -16.88
CA ARG A 84 5.13 -16.67 -16.21
C ARG A 84 4.64 -16.34 -14.80
N SER A 85 3.32 -16.29 -14.58
CA SER A 85 2.73 -16.18 -13.24
C SER A 85 3.08 -17.36 -12.35
N ARG A 86 3.15 -18.58 -12.92
CA ARG A 86 3.56 -19.79 -12.19
C ARG A 86 5.03 -19.73 -11.77
N TRP A 87 5.92 -19.24 -12.63
CA TRP A 87 7.34 -19.04 -12.29
C TRP A 87 7.52 -18.04 -11.14
N ARG A 88 6.63 -17.06 -11.00
CA ARG A 88 6.57 -16.12 -9.86
C ARG A 88 5.93 -16.73 -8.60
N GLY A 89 5.63 -18.02 -8.59
CA GLY A 89 4.98 -18.71 -7.46
C GLY A 89 3.49 -18.42 -7.29
N LYS A 90 2.84 -17.74 -8.23
CA LYS A 90 1.41 -17.43 -8.14
C LYS A 90 0.57 -18.54 -8.75
N ARG A 91 -0.25 -19.20 -7.93
CA ARG A 91 -1.21 -20.23 -8.39
C ARG A 91 -2.44 -19.57 -9.03
N PRO A 92 -3.19 -20.28 -9.91
CA PRO A 92 -4.45 -19.78 -10.43
C PRO A 92 -5.43 -19.43 -9.31
N HIS A 93 -6.10 -18.29 -9.41
CA HIS A 93 -7.12 -17.85 -8.46
C HIS A 93 -8.51 -18.06 -9.07
N VAL A 94 -9.36 -18.83 -8.39
CA VAL A 94 -10.73 -19.12 -8.84
C VAL A 94 -11.68 -18.00 -8.36
N ARG A 95 -12.61 -17.57 -9.21
CA ARG A 95 -13.58 -16.52 -8.86
C ARG A 95 -14.69 -17.12 -7.99
N GLY A 96 -15.17 -16.37 -7.00
CA GLY A 96 -16.28 -16.82 -6.14
C GLY A 96 -17.59 -17.13 -6.89
N VAL A 97 -17.81 -16.50 -8.04
CA VAL A 97 -19.01 -16.70 -8.89
C VAL A 97 -19.03 -18.07 -9.57
N VAL A 98 -17.87 -18.70 -9.77
CA VAL A 98 -17.80 -20.04 -10.40
C VAL A 98 -17.81 -21.18 -9.38
N MET A 99 -18.03 -20.85 -8.10
CA MET A 99 -18.05 -21.82 -7.01
C MET A 99 -19.49 -22.19 -6.63
N ASN A 100 -19.64 -23.19 -5.76
CA ASN A 100 -20.96 -23.54 -5.21
C ASN A 100 -21.31 -22.65 -4.01
N PRO A 101 -22.60 -22.56 -3.62
CA PRO A 101 -23.03 -21.76 -2.46
C PRO A 101 -22.32 -22.11 -1.14
N VAL A 102 -21.84 -23.36 -1.01
CA VAL A 102 -21.08 -23.84 0.16
C VAL A 102 -19.68 -23.25 0.25
N ASP A 103 -19.05 -22.96 -0.90
CA ASP A 103 -17.64 -22.53 -0.95
C ASP A 103 -17.51 -21.01 -0.88
N HIS A 104 -18.47 -20.30 -1.48
CA HIS A 104 -18.39 -18.85 -1.61
C HIS A 104 -19.78 -18.23 -1.59
N PRO A 105 -19.96 -17.06 -0.95
CA PRO A 105 -21.22 -16.34 -0.98
C PRO A 105 -21.74 -16.12 -2.41
N HIS A 106 -20.90 -15.66 -3.34
CA HIS A 106 -21.31 -15.52 -4.75
C HIS A 106 -21.57 -16.83 -5.53
N GLY A 107 -21.44 -18.00 -4.91
CA GLY A 107 -21.58 -19.27 -5.60
C GLY A 107 -23.04 -19.67 -5.88
N GLY A 108 -23.21 -20.53 -6.88
CA GLY A 108 -24.48 -21.07 -7.33
C GLY A 108 -25.32 -20.17 -8.25
N GLY A 109 -26.60 -20.53 -8.37
CA GLY A 109 -27.51 -19.99 -9.38
C GLY A 109 -27.44 -20.75 -10.70
N GLU A 110 -28.50 -20.67 -11.51
CA GLU A 110 -28.54 -21.27 -12.84
C GLU A 110 -27.78 -20.40 -13.84
N GLY A 111 -26.88 -21.02 -14.61
CA GLY A 111 -26.02 -20.30 -15.53
C GLY A 111 -25.06 -19.33 -14.83
N ARG A 112 -24.63 -18.27 -15.54
CA ARG A 112 -23.72 -17.28 -14.98
C ARG A 112 -24.50 -16.15 -14.31
N THR A 113 -24.58 -16.18 -12.99
CA THR A 113 -25.20 -15.12 -12.19
C THR A 113 -24.16 -14.24 -11.49
N SER A 114 -24.55 -13.03 -11.07
CA SER A 114 -23.70 -12.14 -10.26
C SER A 114 -23.84 -12.41 -8.74
N GLY A 115 -24.57 -13.46 -8.35
CA GLY A 115 -24.85 -13.80 -6.95
C GLY A 115 -25.81 -12.85 -6.23
N GLY A 116 -26.35 -11.82 -6.91
CA GLY A 116 -27.44 -10.94 -6.45
C GLY A 116 -27.16 -10.09 -5.20
N ARG A 117 -25.92 -10.05 -4.70
CA ARG A 117 -25.56 -9.48 -3.39
C ARG A 117 -24.40 -8.48 -3.49
N HIS A 118 -24.19 -7.70 -2.44
CA HIS A 118 -23.00 -6.86 -2.34
C HIS A 118 -21.74 -7.73 -2.46
N PRO A 119 -20.73 -7.34 -3.27
CA PRO A 119 -19.50 -8.11 -3.40
C PRO A 119 -18.81 -8.35 -2.06
N VAL A 120 -18.52 -9.62 -1.76
CA VAL A 120 -17.91 -10.08 -0.52
C VAL A 120 -16.74 -11.03 -0.78
N THR A 121 -15.92 -11.21 0.25
CA THR A 121 -14.89 -12.25 0.34
C THR A 121 -15.51 -13.63 0.55
N PRO A 122 -14.74 -14.73 0.43
CA PRO A 122 -15.24 -16.08 0.76
C PRO A 122 -15.83 -16.17 2.18
N TRP A 123 -15.33 -15.35 3.11
CA TRP A 123 -15.82 -15.27 4.50
C TRP A 123 -16.90 -14.20 4.73
N GLY A 124 -17.53 -13.68 3.68
CA GLY A 124 -18.66 -12.75 3.80
C GLY A 124 -18.30 -11.29 4.12
N LYS A 125 -17.02 -10.94 4.28
CA LYS A 125 -16.60 -9.53 4.47
C LYS A 125 -16.78 -8.74 3.15
N PRO A 126 -17.49 -7.59 3.13
CA PRO A 126 -17.62 -6.75 1.95
C PRO A 126 -16.27 -6.31 1.34
N THR A 127 -16.14 -6.38 0.01
CA THR A 127 -14.90 -6.06 -0.73
C THR A 127 -14.87 -4.66 -1.35
N LYS A 128 -16.03 -4.04 -1.56
CA LYS A 128 -16.15 -2.65 -2.04
C LYS A 128 -16.40 -1.70 -0.87
N GLY A 129 -15.58 -0.66 -0.75
CA GLY A 129 -15.78 0.48 0.17
C GLY A 129 -15.55 0.23 1.67
N LYS A 130 -15.73 -0.99 2.18
CA LYS A 130 -15.60 -1.29 3.62
C LYS A 130 -14.17 -1.08 4.12
N ARG A 131 -13.99 -0.13 5.05
CA ARG A 131 -12.70 0.10 5.73
C ARG A 131 -12.42 -1.06 6.69
N THR A 132 -11.18 -1.55 6.68
CA THR A 132 -10.78 -2.75 7.44
C THR A 132 -9.90 -2.45 8.65
N ARG A 133 -9.20 -1.31 8.68
CA ARG A 133 -8.30 -0.93 9.77
C ARG A 133 -9.03 -0.06 10.79
N SER A 134 -8.91 -0.42 12.06
CA SER A 134 -9.30 0.41 13.22
C SER A 134 -8.17 0.33 14.25
N ASN A 135 -7.27 1.33 14.29
CA ASN A 135 -6.21 1.36 15.29
C ASN A 135 -5.86 2.80 15.70
N LYS A 136 -6.51 3.25 16.77
CA LYS A 136 -6.38 4.60 17.31
C LYS A 136 -4.94 4.97 17.67
N SER A 137 -4.13 4.02 18.12
CA SER A 137 -2.73 4.27 18.53
C SER A 137 -1.84 4.75 17.39
N THR A 138 -2.13 4.29 16.16
CA THR A 138 -1.38 4.67 14.95
C THR A 138 -2.05 5.78 14.17
N ASP A 139 -3.37 5.97 14.34
CA ASP A 139 -4.14 6.97 13.61
C ASP A 139 -3.70 8.40 13.97
N LYS A 140 -3.21 8.63 15.20
CA LYS A 140 -2.64 9.93 15.62
C LYS A 140 -1.45 10.40 14.79
N PHE A 141 -0.72 9.48 14.14
CA PHE A 141 0.41 9.82 13.27
C PHE A 141 -0.01 10.07 11.82
N ILE A 142 -1.31 9.98 11.50
CA ILE A 142 -1.81 10.18 10.14
C ILE A 142 -2.49 11.53 10.08
N MET A 143 -1.80 12.50 9.49
CA MET A 143 -2.30 13.87 9.33
C MET A 143 -3.40 13.92 8.26
N ARG A 144 -3.19 13.24 7.12
CA ARG A 144 -4.16 13.16 6.04
C ARG A 144 -4.32 11.72 5.57
N SER A 145 -5.53 11.19 5.70
CA SER A 145 -5.85 9.83 5.25
C SER A 145 -5.89 9.74 3.72
N ARG A 146 -5.34 8.65 3.16
CA ARG A 146 -5.49 8.29 1.74
C ARG A 146 -6.94 8.15 1.27
N HIS A 147 -7.88 7.98 2.21
CA HIS A 147 -9.30 7.80 1.92
C HIS A 147 -10.10 9.11 1.88
N GLN A 148 -9.49 10.25 2.24
CA GLN A 148 -10.11 11.54 1.96
C GLN A 148 -10.08 11.76 0.45
N ARG A 149 -11.20 12.20 -0.15
CA ARG A 149 -11.22 12.60 -1.56
C ARG A 149 -10.08 13.60 -1.80
N LYS A 150 -9.30 13.38 -2.86
CA LYS A 150 -8.49 14.46 -3.42
C LYS A 150 -9.50 15.54 -3.84
N LYS A 151 -9.44 16.68 -3.16
CA LYS A 151 -10.07 17.90 -3.66
C LYS A 151 -9.25 18.36 -4.85
#